data_AF-A0A9K3NAJ0-F1
#
_entry.id   AF-A0A9K3NAJ0-F1
#
_cell.length_a   1.000
_cell.length_b   1.000
_cell.length_c   1.000
_cell.angle_alpha   90.00
_cell.angle_beta   90.00
_cell.angle_gamma   90.00
#
_symmetry.space_group_name_H-M   'P 1'
#
loop_
_entity.id
_entity.type
_entity.pdbx_description
1 polymer ?
#
loop_
_entity_poly.entity_id
_entity_poly.type
_entity_poly.pdbx_seq_one_letter_code
_entity_poly.pdbx_strand_id
1 'polypeptide(L)'
;MQESLKRKFHVSSSSSNNRMRIDLEDLPWDPAERKPILSYDVNQRDEIRRAYLNKGPCQPQGHVFPKRDIGGRMRQFNPDWFKEFGCWLEYSVKLDAVFCLVCYLFKEKKVVKKMHL
;
A
#
# COMPACT_ATOMS: atom_id res chain seq x y z
N MET A 1 0.02 0.68 -49.54
CA MET A 1 -0.50 -0.66 -49.90
C MET A 1 0.49 -1.67 -49.31
N GLN A 2 0.24 -2.43 -48.26
CA GLN A 2 -0.87 -2.59 -47.32
C GLN A 2 -0.29 -2.83 -45.91
N GLU A 3 -1.06 -2.46 -44.90
CA GLU A 3 -0.80 -2.49 -43.46
C GLU A 3 -1.26 -3.86 -42.90
N SER A 4 -0.38 -4.62 -42.24
CA SER A 4 -0.70 -5.97 -41.75
C SER A 4 -1.04 -6.00 -40.24
N LEU A 5 -2.36 -6.10 -39.99
CA LEU A 5 -3.05 -6.88 -38.94
C LEU A 5 -2.84 -6.50 -37.45
N LYS A 6 -3.70 -5.61 -36.97
CA LYS A 6 -4.10 -5.50 -35.55
C LYS A 6 -4.95 -6.71 -35.16
N ARG A 7 -4.50 -7.54 -34.21
CA ARG A 7 -5.36 -8.55 -33.57
C ARG A 7 -6.30 -7.86 -32.59
N LYS A 8 -7.60 -7.91 -32.87
CA LYS A 8 -8.68 -7.61 -31.93
C LYS A 8 -8.89 -8.83 -31.04
N PHE A 9 -8.57 -8.74 -29.76
CA PHE A 9 -9.12 -9.69 -28.79
C PHE A 9 -10.53 -9.24 -28.44
N HIS A 10 -11.51 -9.95 -28.99
CA HIS A 10 -12.88 -9.92 -28.52
C HIS A 10 -12.95 -10.86 -27.31
N VAL A 11 -13.09 -10.33 -26.11
CA VAL A 11 -13.58 -11.12 -24.98
C VAL A 11 -14.92 -10.52 -24.54
N SER A 12 -15.98 -11.27 -24.77
CA SER A 12 -17.24 -11.07 -24.09
C SER A 12 -17.65 -12.42 -23.54
N SER A 13 -17.64 -12.54 -22.22
CA SER A 13 -18.51 -13.47 -21.51
C SER A 13 -18.86 -12.83 -20.18
N SER A 14 -20.05 -12.23 -20.16
CA SER A 14 -20.77 -11.82 -18.97
C SER A 14 -21.24 -13.07 -18.20
N SER A 15 -20.91 -13.14 -16.91
CA SER A 15 -21.65 -13.95 -15.93
C SER A 15 -21.59 -13.27 -14.57
N SER A 16 -22.74 -12.76 -14.16
CA SER A 16 -23.01 -11.97 -12.97
C SER A 16 -22.64 -12.71 -11.68
N ASN A 17 -21.56 -12.27 -11.04
CA ASN A 17 -21.40 -12.35 -9.60
C ASN A 17 -20.86 -10.99 -9.17
N ASN A 18 -21.73 -10.11 -8.68
CA ASN A 18 -21.35 -8.79 -8.15
C ASN A 18 -20.67 -8.92 -6.78
N ARG A 19 -19.64 -9.77 -6.70
CA ARG A 19 -18.56 -9.59 -5.73
C ARG A 19 -17.66 -8.57 -6.41
N MET A 20 -17.63 -7.33 -5.92
CA MET A 20 -16.68 -6.34 -6.41
C MET A 20 -15.27 -6.91 -6.21
N ARG A 21 -14.73 -7.54 -7.26
CA ARG A 21 -13.34 -7.98 -7.29
C ARG A 21 -12.53 -6.71 -7.21
N ILE A 22 -11.70 -6.62 -6.18
CA ILE A 22 -10.82 -5.48 -6.00
C ILE A 22 -9.78 -5.58 -7.12
N ASP A 23 -9.67 -4.51 -7.90
CA ASP A 23 -8.57 -4.39 -8.84
C ASP A 23 -7.28 -4.21 -8.03
N LEU A 24 -6.39 -5.19 -8.13
CA LEU A 24 -5.13 -5.21 -7.37
C LEU A 24 -4.15 -4.14 -7.89
N GLU A 25 -4.27 -3.78 -9.17
CA GLU A 25 -3.42 -2.75 -9.78
C GLU A 25 -3.78 -1.35 -9.25
N ASP A 26 -5.06 -1.14 -8.93
CA ASP A 26 -5.59 0.11 -8.36
C ASP A 26 -5.33 0.27 -6.85
N LEU A 27 -4.61 -0.67 -6.22
CA LEU A 27 -4.29 -0.56 -4.79
C LEU A 27 -3.37 0.65 -4.53
N PRO A 28 -3.76 1.57 -3.61
CA PRO A 28 -3.01 2.78 -3.36
C PRO A 28 -1.61 2.46 -2.83
N TRP A 29 -0.60 3.08 -3.45
CA TRP A 29 0.79 2.89 -3.05
C TRP A 29 1.14 3.68 -1.79
N ASP A 30 0.68 4.93 -1.67
CA ASP A 30 0.95 5.74 -0.47
C ASP A 30 0.21 5.15 0.76
N PRO A 31 0.91 4.87 1.88
CA PRO A 31 0.30 4.27 3.06
C PRO A 31 -0.82 5.12 3.67
N ALA A 32 -0.81 6.44 3.47
CA ALA A 32 -1.87 7.33 3.94
C ALA A 32 -3.22 7.11 3.23
N GLU A 33 -3.20 6.49 2.06
CA GLU A 33 -4.40 6.28 1.25
C GLU A 33 -4.95 4.85 1.39
N ARG A 34 -4.23 3.99 2.10
CA ARG A 34 -4.65 2.61 2.34
C ARG A 34 -5.69 2.54 3.44
N LYS A 35 -6.83 1.92 3.15
CA LYS A 35 -7.74 1.48 4.22
C LYS A 35 -7.14 0.28 4.96
N PRO A 36 -7.53 0.03 6.23
CA PRO A 36 -7.02 -1.11 6.99
C PRO A 36 -7.26 -2.46 6.30
N ILE A 37 -6.30 -3.39 6.34
CA ILE A 37 -6.46 -4.73 5.74
C ILE A 37 -7.74 -5.44 6.21
N LEU A 38 -8.09 -5.25 7.48
CA LEU A 38 -9.28 -5.86 8.09
C LEU A 38 -10.61 -5.31 7.58
N SER A 39 -10.60 -4.20 6.83
CA SER A 39 -11.80 -3.63 6.19
C SER A 39 -12.18 -4.33 4.87
N TYR A 40 -11.27 -5.14 4.31
CA TYR A 40 -11.54 -5.95 3.13
C TYR A 40 -12.27 -7.25 3.49
N ASP A 41 -12.93 -7.87 2.51
CA ASP A 41 -13.56 -9.19 2.66
C ASP A 41 -12.52 -10.24 3.06
N VAL A 42 -12.91 -11.18 3.93
CA VAL A 42 -12.00 -12.20 4.47
C VAL A 42 -11.32 -12.99 3.35
N ASN A 43 -12.03 -13.26 2.26
CA ASN A 43 -11.50 -14.06 1.15
C ASN A 43 -10.51 -13.29 0.25
N GLN A 44 -10.47 -11.95 0.35
CA GLN A 44 -9.61 -11.09 -0.48
C GLN A 44 -8.35 -10.61 0.26
N ARG A 45 -8.33 -10.65 1.60
CA ARG A 45 -7.23 -10.09 2.41
C ARG A 45 -5.87 -10.64 2.05
N ASP A 46 -5.77 -11.96 1.84
CA ASP A 46 -4.48 -12.60 1.54
C ASP A 46 -3.98 -12.26 0.15
N GLU A 47 -4.89 -12.08 -0.80
CA GLU A 47 -4.55 -11.62 -2.15
C GLU A 47 -4.02 -10.17 -2.11
N ILE A 48 -4.68 -9.29 -1.37
CA ILE A 48 -4.25 -7.90 -1.16
C ILE A 48 -2.90 -7.84 -0.44
N ARG A 49 -2.67 -8.70 0.57
CA ARG A 49 -1.37 -8.77 1.25
C ARG A 49 -0.26 -9.16 0.28
N ARG A 50 -0.49 -10.17 -0.57
CA ARG A 50 0.47 -10.58 -1.60
C ARG A 50 0.73 -9.46 -2.60
N ALA A 51 -0.31 -8.73 -3.01
CA ALA A 51 -0.16 -7.59 -3.92
C ALA A 51 0.75 -6.50 -3.32
N TYR A 52 0.54 -6.12 -2.05
CA TYR A 52 1.41 -5.15 -1.37
C TYR A 52 2.83 -5.66 -1.13
N LEU A 53 3.02 -6.96 -0.82
CA LEU A 53 4.36 -7.55 -0.71
C LEU A 53 5.11 -7.52 -2.04
N ASN A 54 4.42 -7.82 -3.15
CA ASN A 54 5.00 -7.75 -4.50
C ASN A 54 5.32 -6.31 -4.92
N LYS A 55 4.44 -5.35 -4.56
CA LYS A 55 4.63 -3.92 -4.85
C LYS A 55 5.76 -3.30 -4.01
N GLY A 56 6.02 -3.85 -2.84
CA GLY A 56 7.04 -3.37 -1.91
C GLY A 56 6.63 -2.09 -1.15
N PRO A 57 7.48 -1.61 -0.23
CA PRO A 57 7.21 -0.44 0.57
C PRO A 57 7.17 0.85 -0.27
N CYS A 58 6.31 1.79 0.14
CA CYS A 58 6.24 3.12 -0.48
C CYS A 58 7.49 3.94 -0.16
N GLN A 59 8.42 4.02 -1.11
CA GLN A 59 9.70 4.72 -0.99
C GLN A 59 9.87 5.69 -2.17
N PRO A 60 9.40 6.94 -2.04
CA PRO A 60 9.44 7.90 -3.13
C PRO A 60 10.87 8.28 -3.49
N GLN A 61 11.23 8.11 -4.76
CA GLN A 61 12.55 8.48 -5.30
C GLN A 61 12.57 9.96 -5.71
N GLY A 62 13.69 10.64 -5.45
CA GLY A 62 13.86 12.05 -5.83
C GLY A 62 12.94 13.04 -5.09
N HIS A 63 12.20 12.58 -4.08
CA HIS A 63 11.33 13.44 -3.28
C HIS A 63 12.15 14.33 -2.33
N VAL A 64 11.80 15.61 -2.30
CA VAL A 64 12.39 16.57 -1.36
C VAL A 64 11.59 16.52 -0.06
N PHE A 65 12.16 15.87 0.96
CA PHE A 65 11.54 15.73 2.26
C PHE A 65 11.43 17.09 2.98
N PRO A 66 10.23 17.47 3.48
CA PRO A 66 10.06 18.70 4.21
C PRO A 66 10.92 18.74 5.48
N LYS A 67 11.43 19.93 5.81
CA LYS A 67 12.08 20.20 7.09
C LYS A 67 11.06 20.77 8.05
N ARG A 68 11.05 20.28 9.29
CA ARG A 68 10.20 20.76 10.39
C ARG A 68 11.07 21.09 11.60
N ASP A 69 10.71 22.14 12.32
CA ASP A 69 11.35 22.45 13.60
C ASP A 69 10.81 21.51 14.68
N ILE A 70 11.71 20.74 15.29
CA ILE A 70 11.41 19.85 16.40
C ILE A 70 12.41 20.13 17.51
N GLY A 71 11.96 20.88 18.52
CA GLY A 71 12.76 21.22 19.69
C GLY A 71 13.89 22.21 19.39
N GLY A 72 13.64 23.22 18.53
CA GLY A 72 14.61 24.24 18.16
C GLY A 72 15.67 23.75 17.16
N ARG A 73 15.40 22.64 16.48
CA ARG A 73 16.29 22.05 15.48
C ARG A 73 15.47 21.67 14.27
N MET A 74 15.91 22.14 13.10
CA MET A 74 15.33 21.73 11.81
C MET A 74 15.69 20.27 11.54
N ARG A 75 14.68 19.42 11.48
CA ARG A 75 14.81 17.99 11.18
C ARG A 75 14.01 17.65 9.93
N GLN A 76 14.45 16.63 9.22
CA GLN A 76 13.74 16.06 8.08
C GLN A 76 13.90 14.54 8.11
N PHE A 77 13.09 13.86 7.31
CA PHE A 77 13.32 12.45 7.03
C PHE A 77 14.69 12.25 6.37
N ASN A 78 15.39 11.18 6.77
CA ASN A 78 16.66 10.80 6.18
C ASN A 78 16.44 9.72 5.09
N PRO A 79 16.63 10.04 3.80
CA PRO A 79 16.44 9.06 2.73
C PRO A 79 17.38 7.85 2.80
N ASP A 80 18.52 7.96 3.49
CA ASP A 80 19.41 6.80 3.68
C ASP A 80 18.76 5.69 4.52
N TRP A 81 17.73 6.01 5.31
CA TRP A 81 16.93 5.00 6.01
C TRP A 81 16.20 4.05 5.05
N PHE A 82 15.95 4.42 3.80
CA PHE A 82 15.46 3.46 2.80
C PHE A 82 16.50 2.41 2.43
N LYS A 83 17.79 2.70 2.54
CA LYS A 83 18.83 1.69 2.30
C LYS A 83 18.94 0.73 3.47
N GLU A 84 18.87 1.26 4.69
CA GLU A 84 18.99 0.49 5.92
C GLU A 84 17.74 -0.36 6.21
N PHE A 85 16.55 0.20 5.98
CA PHE A 85 15.26 -0.41 6.32
C PHE A 85 14.38 -0.66 5.09
N GLY A 86 15.03 -0.93 3.96
CA GLY A 86 14.42 -0.95 2.64
C GLY A 86 13.28 -1.95 2.45
N CYS A 87 13.20 -2.99 3.26
CA CYS A 87 12.16 -4.02 3.15
C CYS A 87 10.85 -3.69 3.88
N TRP A 88 10.82 -2.69 4.78
CA TRP A 88 9.61 -2.41 5.58
C TRP A 88 9.31 -0.93 5.81
N LEU A 89 10.30 -0.03 5.74
CA LEU A 89 10.13 1.39 5.99
C LEU A 89 9.42 2.05 4.81
N GLU A 90 8.31 2.71 5.10
CA GLU A 90 7.53 3.45 4.12
C GLU A 90 7.48 4.91 4.48
N TYR A 91 7.32 5.78 3.48
CA TYR A 91 7.08 7.20 3.68
C TYR A 91 5.85 7.63 2.88
N SER A 92 4.92 8.30 3.56
CA SER A 92 3.80 8.99 2.92
C SER A 92 4.21 10.41 2.58
N VAL A 93 4.16 10.75 1.30
CA VAL A 93 4.32 12.14 0.86
C VAL A 93 3.13 12.97 1.31
N LYS A 94 1.92 12.39 1.26
CA LYS A 94 0.67 13.05 1.61
C LYS A 94 0.63 13.51 3.07
N LEU A 95 1.13 12.69 3.98
CA LEU A 95 1.12 12.99 5.42
C LEU A 95 2.47 13.49 5.94
N ASP A 96 3.51 13.51 5.12
CA ASP A 96 4.89 13.75 5.55
C ASP A 96 5.20 12.89 6.81
N ALA A 97 5.06 11.57 6.67
CA ALA A 97 5.16 10.67 7.82
C ALA A 97 5.67 9.28 7.42
N VAL A 98 6.33 8.63 8.38
CA VAL A 98 6.89 7.29 8.22
C VAL A 98 5.88 6.24 8.65
N PHE A 99 5.81 5.15 7.90
CA PHE A 99 4.95 4.00 8.13
C PHE A 99 5.76 2.70 8.07
N CYS A 100 5.13 1.59 8.46
CA CYS A 100 5.71 0.26 8.46
C CYS A 100 4.81 -0.67 7.65
N LEU A 101 5.31 -1.18 6.51
CA LEU A 101 4.55 -2.05 5.61
C LEU A 101 4.10 -3.32 6.33
N VAL A 102 5.04 -4.03 6.96
CA VAL A 102 4.76 -5.28 7.67
C VAL A 102 3.72 -5.07 8.78
N CYS A 103 3.83 -3.96 9.51
CA CYS A 103 2.89 -3.59 10.55
C CYS A 103 1.47 -3.35 9.99
N TYR A 104 1.35 -2.72 8.82
CA TYR A 104 0.07 -2.52 8.14
C TYR A 104 -0.54 -3.86 7.68
N LEU A 105 0.26 -4.75 7.09
CA LEU A 105 -0.21 -6.02 6.53
C LEU A 105 -0.75 -6.99 7.60
N PHE A 106 -0.12 -7.01 8.76
CA PHE A 106 -0.41 -7.96 9.84
C PHE A 106 -1.01 -7.31 11.08
N LYS A 107 -1.52 -6.08 10.97
CA LYS A 107 -2.20 -5.41 12.07
C LYS A 107 -3.41 -6.23 12.54
N GLU A 108 -3.33 -6.74 13.76
CA GLU A 108 -4.42 -7.50 14.37
C GLU A 108 -5.56 -6.58 14.84
N LYS A 109 -6.77 -7.16 14.97
CA LYS A 109 -7.83 -6.51 15.73
C LYS A 109 -7.41 -6.51 17.19
N LYS A 110 -7.48 -5.35 17.86
CA LYS A 110 -7.41 -5.33 19.32
C LYS A 110 -8.61 -6.10 19.85
N VAL A 111 -8.41 -7.35 20.25
CA VAL A 111 -9.40 -8.10 21.01
C VAL A 111 -9.35 -7.53 22.42
N VAL A 112 -10.40 -6.82 22.83
CA VAL A 112 -10.56 -6.41 24.23
C VAL A 112 -10.73 -7.69 25.04
N LYS A 113 -9.63 -8.19 25.61
CA LYS A 113 -9.69 -9.30 26.57
C LYS A 113 -10.31 -8.72 27.83
N LYS A 114 -11.60 -8.97 28.03
CA LYS A 114 -12.29 -8.71 29.29
C LYS A 114 -11.69 -9.67 30.31
N MET A 115 -10.66 -9.21 31.01
CA MET A 115 -10.05 -9.94 32.11
C MET A 115 -11.02 -9.81 33.28
N HIS A 116 -11.79 -10.85 33.55
CA HIS A 116 -12.49 -10.95 34.83
C HIS A 116 -11.40 -11.25 35.87
N LEU A 117 -11.21 -10.29 36.78
CA LEU A 117 -10.47 -10.47 38.02
C LEU A 117 -11.22 -11.43 38.94
#